data_AF-A0A964A9H9-F1
#
_entry.id   AF-A0A964A9H9-F1
#
_cell.length_a   1.000
_cell.length_b   1.000
_cell.length_c   1.000
_cell.angle_alpha   90.00
_cell.angle_beta   90.00
_cell.angle_gamma   90.00
#
_symmetry.space_group_name_H-M   'P 1'
#
loop_
_entity.id
_entity.type
_entity.pdbx_description
1 polymer ?
#
loop_
_entity_poly.entity_id
_entity_poly.type
_entity_poly.pdbx_seq_one_letter_code
_entity_poly.pdbx_strand_id
1 'polypeptide(L)'
;MTHEGTLAALIEQLGHGRERFDEDFARDLARELHAHADRLELPVIEGLGLVDVLVSFSMDREMRLMVTGYLPAHPGSVTVRWDEREFPEVPVALLENPREEPYLFATLDFSVRGRAARLKAAAGPWAEGTRVTLRALATVGDRTEYRVEAGGRNASLSPEQLELE
;
A
#
# COMPACT_ATOMS: atom_id res chain seq x y z
N MET A 1 -20.35 -5.34 -19.28
CA MET A 1 -21.19 -4.87 -18.17
C MET A 1 -20.29 -4.54 -17.01
N THR A 2 -20.32 -3.32 -16.48
CA THR A 2 -19.58 -2.94 -15.26
C THR A 2 -20.21 -3.62 -14.06
N HIS A 3 -19.39 -4.23 -13.20
CA HIS A 3 -19.87 -4.77 -11.92
C HIS A 3 -19.58 -3.76 -10.81
N GLU A 4 -20.64 -3.27 -10.17
CA GLU A 4 -20.54 -2.30 -9.07
C GLU A 4 -20.70 -3.00 -7.72
N GLY A 5 -19.89 -2.59 -6.76
CA GLY A 5 -19.92 -3.09 -5.39
C GLY A 5 -19.25 -2.11 -4.42
N THR A 6 -18.90 -2.61 -3.24
CA THR A 6 -18.19 -1.85 -2.22
C THR A 6 -16.80 -2.42 -2.01
N LEU A 7 -15.90 -1.62 -1.45
CA LEU A 7 -14.56 -2.09 -1.11
C LEU A 7 -14.61 -3.26 -0.14
N ALA A 8 -15.51 -3.22 0.85
CA ALA A 8 -15.72 -4.34 1.77
C ALA A 8 -16.10 -5.63 1.02
N ALA A 9 -17.07 -5.57 0.09
CA ALA A 9 -17.48 -6.73 -0.69
C ALA A 9 -16.34 -7.30 -1.57
N LEU A 10 -15.54 -6.42 -2.17
CA LEU A 10 -14.37 -6.83 -2.95
C LEU A 10 -13.32 -7.51 -2.06
N ILE A 11 -13.04 -6.94 -0.89
CA ILE A 11 -12.10 -7.52 0.10
C ILE A 11 -12.60 -8.89 0.57
N GLU A 12 -13.88 -9.02 0.89
CA GLU A 12 -14.48 -10.30 1.31
C GLU A 12 -14.39 -11.36 0.20
N GLN A 13 -14.62 -10.97 -1.06
CA GLN A 13 -14.49 -11.86 -2.21
C GLN A 13 -13.05 -12.34 -2.39
N LEU A 14 -12.07 -11.44 -2.32
CA LEU A 14 -10.64 -11.77 -2.46
C LEU A 14 -10.09 -12.51 -1.23
N GLY A 15 -10.65 -12.27 -0.06
CA GLY A 15 -10.32 -12.94 1.20
C GLY A 15 -11.07 -14.25 1.42
N HIS A 16 -11.88 -14.71 0.48
CA HIS A 16 -12.66 -15.93 0.66
C HIS A 16 -11.75 -17.13 0.95
N GLY A 17 -12.00 -17.81 2.08
CA GLY A 17 -11.18 -18.95 2.54
C GLY A 17 -9.97 -18.57 3.40
N ARG A 18 -9.76 -17.28 3.71
CA ARG A 18 -8.78 -16.85 4.71
C ARG A 18 -9.35 -16.93 6.13
N GLU A 19 -8.52 -17.35 7.08
CA GLU A 19 -8.90 -17.43 8.49
C GLU A 19 -8.93 -16.05 9.18
N ARG A 20 -8.10 -15.10 8.70
CA ARG A 20 -7.92 -13.77 9.28
C ARG A 20 -7.57 -12.73 8.21
N PHE A 21 -7.99 -11.48 8.44
CA PHE A 21 -7.56 -10.31 7.67
C PHE A 21 -6.43 -9.60 8.41
N ASP A 22 -5.24 -10.20 8.36
CA ASP A 22 -4.01 -9.70 8.98
C ASP A 22 -3.10 -8.99 7.96
N GLU A 23 -1.87 -8.64 8.37
CA GLU A 23 -0.93 -7.90 7.53
C GLU A 23 -0.51 -8.67 6.28
N ASP A 24 -0.44 -10.00 6.36
CA ASP A 24 -0.15 -10.86 5.22
C ASP A 24 -1.31 -10.82 4.22
N PHE A 25 -2.55 -10.90 4.71
CA PHE A 25 -3.73 -10.73 3.87
C PHE A 25 -3.75 -9.37 3.17
N ALA A 26 -3.47 -8.27 3.88
CA ALA A 26 -3.46 -6.93 3.28
C ALA A 26 -2.39 -6.79 2.17
N ARG A 27 -1.23 -7.44 2.33
CA ARG A 27 -0.18 -7.48 1.29
C ARG A 27 -0.63 -8.27 0.06
N ASP A 28 -1.24 -9.43 0.26
CA ASP A 28 -1.75 -10.23 -0.85
C ASP A 28 -2.93 -9.54 -1.55
N LEU A 29 -3.84 -8.90 -0.79
CA LEU A 29 -4.90 -8.05 -1.31
C LEU A 29 -4.34 -6.92 -2.17
N ALA A 30 -3.35 -6.17 -1.69
CA ALA A 30 -2.74 -5.08 -2.45
C ALA A 30 -2.05 -5.59 -3.73
N ARG A 31 -1.39 -6.76 -3.69
CA ARG A 31 -0.77 -7.37 -4.87
C ARG A 31 -1.83 -7.77 -5.90
N GLU A 32 -2.91 -8.41 -5.46
CA GLU A 32 -4.01 -8.83 -6.34
C GLU A 32 -4.69 -7.62 -6.98
N LEU A 33 -5.00 -6.59 -6.19
CA LEU A 33 -5.57 -5.34 -6.70
C LEU A 33 -4.60 -4.63 -7.65
N HIS A 34 -3.29 -4.69 -7.39
CA HIS A 34 -2.29 -4.14 -8.30
C HIS A 34 -2.26 -4.87 -9.65
N ALA A 35 -2.33 -6.21 -9.63
CA ALA A 35 -2.35 -7.03 -10.85
C ALA A 35 -3.59 -6.78 -11.72
N HIS A 36 -4.69 -6.31 -11.11
CA HIS A 36 -5.95 -6.00 -11.77
C HIS A 36 -6.28 -4.50 -11.79
N ALA A 37 -5.29 -3.64 -11.55
CA ALA A 37 -5.49 -2.20 -11.38
C ALA A 37 -6.01 -1.51 -12.66
N ASP A 38 -5.74 -2.09 -13.83
CA ASP A 38 -6.27 -1.66 -15.11
C ASP A 38 -7.78 -1.87 -15.25
N ARG A 39 -8.40 -2.63 -14.35
CA ARG A 39 -9.84 -2.95 -14.39
C ARG A 39 -10.58 -2.48 -13.15
N LEU A 40 -9.91 -1.74 -12.27
CA LEU A 40 -10.48 -1.22 -11.04
C LEU A 40 -10.72 0.27 -11.15
N GLU A 41 -11.87 0.70 -10.67
CA GLU A 41 -12.23 2.10 -10.58
C GLU A 41 -12.82 2.41 -9.21
N LEU A 42 -12.43 3.56 -8.66
CA LEU A 42 -12.98 4.14 -7.45
C LEU A 42 -13.75 5.40 -7.87
N PRO A 43 -15.09 5.35 -8.06
CA PRO A 43 -15.85 6.47 -8.62
C PRO A 43 -15.65 7.80 -7.89
N VAL A 44 -15.45 7.75 -6.56
CA VAL A 44 -15.16 8.96 -5.75
C VAL A 44 -13.83 9.61 -6.16
N ILE A 45 -12.83 8.80 -6.52
CA ILE A 45 -11.52 9.29 -6.96
C ILE A 45 -11.60 9.86 -8.37
N GLU A 46 -12.35 9.22 -9.27
CA GLU A 46 -12.59 9.73 -10.62
C GLU A 46 -13.27 11.11 -10.60
N GLY A 47 -14.25 11.28 -9.71
CA GLY A 47 -14.93 12.57 -9.52
C GLY A 47 -14.00 13.71 -9.06
N LEU A 48 -12.84 13.40 -8.48
CA LEU A 48 -11.83 14.38 -8.08
C LEU A 48 -10.85 14.75 -9.21
N GLY A 49 -10.81 13.98 -10.30
CA GLY A 49 -9.91 14.23 -11.43
C GLY A 49 -8.43 14.16 -11.06
N LEU A 50 -8.07 13.23 -10.17
CA LEU A 50 -6.68 13.02 -9.74
C LEU A 50 -5.89 12.23 -10.80
N VAL A 51 -4.61 12.56 -10.96
CA VAL A 51 -3.64 11.80 -11.78
C VAL A 51 -2.55 11.19 -10.89
N ASP A 52 -1.79 10.23 -11.42
CA ASP A 52 -0.71 9.52 -10.70
C ASP A 52 -1.17 8.98 -9.33
N VAL A 53 -2.28 8.23 -9.34
CA VAL A 53 -2.99 7.82 -8.12
C VAL A 53 -2.33 6.59 -7.47
N LEU A 54 -1.95 6.74 -6.21
CA LEU A 54 -1.51 5.69 -5.30
C LEU A 54 -2.62 5.34 -4.30
N VAL A 55 -3.09 4.11 -4.34
CA VAL A 55 -4.03 3.52 -3.38
C VAL A 55 -3.23 2.65 -2.41
N SER A 56 -3.24 2.99 -1.12
CA SER A 56 -2.41 2.32 -0.12
C SER A 56 -3.20 1.83 1.08
N PHE A 57 -3.00 0.57 1.46
CA PHE A 57 -3.48 0.02 2.73
C PHE A 57 -2.44 0.31 3.82
N SER A 58 -2.74 1.28 4.67
CA SER A 58 -1.93 1.60 5.85
C SER A 58 -2.35 0.72 7.01
N MET A 59 -1.43 -0.09 7.53
CA MET A 59 -1.64 -0.95 8.70
C MET A 59 -0.79 -0.42 9.86
N ASP A 60 -1.44 -0.09 10.97
CA ASP A 60 -0.75 0.19 12.24
C ASP A 60 -1.48 -0.58 13.35
N ARG A 61 -2.47 0.05 14.00
CA ARG A 61 -3.41 -0.65 14.91
C ARG A 61 -4.71 -1.08 14.23
N GLU A 62 -5.06 -0.38 13.17
CA GLU A 62 -6.28 -0.57 12.38
C GLU A 62 -5.89 -0.39 10.91
N MET A 63 -6.61 -1.07 10.01
CA MET A 63 -6.41 -0.91 8.58
C MET A 63 -7.07 0.38 8.08
N ARG A 64 -6.40 1.07 7.16
CA ARG A 64 -6.92 2.29 6.53
C ARG A 64 -6.60 2.27 5.05
N LEU A 65 -7.55 2.71 4.24
CA LEU A 65 -7.29 3.00 2.83
C LEU A 65 -6.89 4.46 2.71
N MET A 66 -5.73 4.73 2.12
CA MET A 66 -5.27 6.05 1.77
C MET A 66 -5.07 6.15 0.26
N VAL A 67 -5.80 7.04 -0.39
CA VAL A 67 -5.65 7.32 -1.82
C VAL A 67 -5.02 8.67 -1.99
N THR A 68 -3.84 8.72 -2.62
CA THR A 68 -3.11 9.95 -2.89
C THR A 68 -2.93 10.13 -4.38
N GLY A 69 -3.23 11.32 -4.90
CA GLY A 69 -2.99 11.67 -6.30
C GLY A 69 -2.73 13.15 -6.47
N TYR A 70 -2.37 13.57 -7.67
CA TYR A 70 -2.07 14.97 -8.01
C TYR A 70 -3.26 15.63 -8.71
N LEU A 71 -3.42 16.94 -8.48
CA LEU A 71 -4.38 17.76 -9.22
C LEU A 71 -3.64 18.40 -10.41
N PRO A 72 -3.96 18.08 -11.67
CA PRO A 72 -3.21 18.61 -12.82
C PRO A 72 -3.15 20.14 -12.89
N ALA A 73 -4.19 20.82 -12.38
CA ALA A 73 -4.29 22.28 -12.39
C ALA A 73 -3.56 22.97 -11.22
N HIS A 74 -3.05 22.23 -10.23
CA HIS A 74 -2.48 22.78 -9.00
C HIS A 74 -1.17 22.09 -8.59
N PRO A 75 -0.17 22.84 -8.12
CA PRO A 75 1.03 22.23 -7.56
C PRO A 75 0.71 21.61 -6.19
N GLY A 76 0.37 20.32 -6.17
CA GLY A 76 0.13 19.60 -4.92
C GLY A 76 -0.50 18.24 -5.10
N SER A 77 -0.53 17.49 -4.00
CA SER A 77 -1.23 16.21 -3.89
C SER A 77 -2.44 16.32 -2.96
N VAL A 78 -3.46 15.52 -3.25
CA VAL A 78 -4.63 15.31 -2.40
C VAL A 78 -4.55 13.91 -1.84
N THR A 79 -4.79 13.76 -0.55
CA THR A 79 -4.94 12.45 0.10
C THR A 79 -6.35 12.33 0.67
N VAL A 80 -7.09 11.32 0.20
CA VAL A 80 -8.36 10.90 0.77
C VAL A 80 -8.12 9.66 1.62
N ARG A 81 -8.81 9.57 2.75
CA ARG A 81 -8.64 8.48 3.71
C ARG A 81 -9.98 7.91 4.12
N TRP A 82 -10.03 6.59 4.21
CA TRP A 82 -11.10 5.83 4.83
C TRP A 82 -10.52 4.90 5.90
N ASP A 83 -11.15 4.90 7.06
CA ASP A 83 -10.91 3.88 8.08
C ASP A 83 -11.66 2.59 7.71
N GLU A 84 -11.20 1.43 8.21
CA GLU A 84 -11.76 0.12 7.87
C GLU A 84 -13.29 0.02 8.00
N ARG A 85 -13.86 0.65 9.04
CA ARG A 85 -15.32 0.69 9.27
C ARG A 85 -16.12 1.39 8.17
N GLU A 86 -15.46 2.21 7.35
CA GLU A 86 -16.05 2.98 6.25
C GLU A 86 -15.96 2.21 4.91
N PHE A 87 -15.22 1.10 4.85
CA PHE A 87 -15.06 0.31 3.62
C PHE A 87 -16.38 -0.18 3.00
N PRO A 88 -17.44 -0.49 3.77
CA PRO A 88 -18.75 -0.78 3.19
C PRO A 88 -19.39 0.39 2.43
N GLU A 89 -18.93 1.63 2.66
CA GLU A 89 -19.44 2.84 2.01
C GLU A 89 -18.58 3.29 0.83
N VAL A 90 -17.39 2.71 0.64
CA VAL A 90 -16.49 3.06 -0.46
C VAL A 90 -16.91 2.30 -1.72
N PRO A 91 -17.44 2.98 -2.76
CA PRO A 91 -17.84 2.30 -3.99
C PRO A 91 -16.61 1.85 -4.79
N VAL A 92 -16.72 0.67 -5.39
CA VAL A 92 -15.72 0.11 -6.32
C VAL A 92 -16.46 -0.40 -7.56
N ALA A 93 -15.88 -0.13 -8.73
CA ALA A 93 -16.37 -0.64 -10.01
C ALA A 93 -15.30 -1.49 -10.69
N LEU A 94 -15.73 -2.64 -11.22
CA LEU A 94 -14.93 -3.51 -12.08
C LEU A 94 -15.25 -3.22 -13.54
N LEU A 95 -14.24 -2.75 -14.28
CA LEU A 95 -14.36 -2.34 -15.67
C LEU A 95 -14.20 -3.54 -16.62
N GLU A 96 -15.02 -3.55 -17.66
CA GLU A 96 -14.93 -4.53 -18.75
C GLU A 96 -13.73 -4.26 -19.67
N ASN A 97 -13.40 -2.99 -19.87
CA ASN A 97 -12.25 -2.56 -20.66
C ASN A 97 -11.15 -2.03 -19.74
N PRO A 98 -9.87 -2.31 -20.05
CA PRO A 98 -8.78 -1.78 -19.25
C PRO A 98 -8.68 -0.25 -19.38
N ARG A 99 -8.31 0.43 -18.30
CA ARG A 99 -7.98 1.86 -18.30
C ARG A 99 -6.53 2.10 -18.72
N GLU A 100 -6.30 3.26 -19.33
CA GLU A 100 -4.96 3.67 -19.78
C GLU A 100 -4.04 4.03 -18.61
N GLU A 101 -4.60 4.62 -17.55
CA GLU A 101 -3.88 5.07 -16.35
C GLU A 101 -4.35 4.31 -15.11
N PRO A 102 -3.87 3.08 -14.88
CA PRO A 102 -4.23 2.28 -13.72
C PRO A 102 -3.72 2.90 -12.43
N TYR A 103 -4.42 2.63 -11.32
CA TYR A 103 -3.93 2.98 -10.00
C TYR A 103 -2.69 2.16 -9.62
N LEU A 104 -1.82 2.73 -8.80
CA LEU A 104 -0.80 1.95 -8.10
C LEU A 104 -1.37 1.49 -6.76
N PHE A 105 -1.39 0.19 -6.52
CA PHE A 105 -1.81 -0.37 -5.23
C PHE A 105 -0.58 -0.73 -4.39
N ALA A 106 -0.64 -0.38 -3.11
CA ALA A 106 0.46 -0.55 -2.18
C ALA A 106 -0.02 -0.90 -0.77
N THR A 107 0.91 -1.35 0.06
CA THR A 107 0.75 -1.39 1.52
C THR A 107 1.81 -0.55 2.21
N LEU A 108 1.44 -0.05 3.40
CA LEU A 108 2.35 0.55 4.37
C LEU A 108 2.10 -0.10 5.72
N ASP A 109 2.91 -1.10 6.05
CA ASP A 109 2.84 -1.87 7.28
C ASP A 109 3.75 -1.24 8.35
N PHE A 110 3.14 -0.59 9.33
CA PHE A 110 3.79 0.01 10.49
C PHE A 110 3.86 -0.93 11.70
N SER A 111 3.35 -2.16 11.62
CA SER A 111 3.47 -3.15 12.71
C SER A 111 4.94 -3.47 13.02
N VAL A 112 5.82 -3.32 12.03
CA VAL A 112 7.27 -3.52 12.16
C VAL A 112 7.99 -2.34 12.84
N ARG A 113 7.30 -1.21 13.08
CA ARG A 113 7.91 0.02 13.59
C ARG A 113 8.59 -0.22 14.93
N GLY A 114 9.83 0.25 15.06
CA GLY A 114 10.62 0.14 16.28
C GLY A 114 11.40 -1.17 16.43
N ARG A 115 11.11 -2.18 15.59
CA ARG A 115 11.93 -3.40 15.54
C ARG A 115 13.33 -3.08 15.06
N ALA A 116 14.31 -3.85 15.52
CA ALA A 116 15.69 -3.71 15.09
C ALA A 116 16.02 -4.68 13.96
N ALA A 117 16.95 -4.29 13.10
CA ALA A 117 17.55 -5.15 12.11
C ALA A 117 19.04 -4.80 11.96
N ARG A 118 19.82 -5.72 11.38
CA ARG A 118 21.21 -5.49 10.98
C ARG A 118 21.35 -5.52 9.47
N LEU A 119 22.22 -4.65 8.97
CA LEU A 119 22.63 -4.69 7.57
C LEU A 119 23.50 -5.91 7.28
N LYS A 120 23.11 -6.71 6.29
CA LYS A 120 23.90 -7.85 5.78
C LYS A 120 25.03 -7.42 4.84
N ALA A 121 24.94 -6.22 4.29
CA ALA A 121 25.95 -5.60 3.45
C ALA A 121 25.84 -4.06 3.56
N ALA A 122 26.86 -3.33 3.12
CA ALA A 122 26.79 -1.87 3.07
C ALA A 122 25.65 -1.40 2.15
N ALA A 123 24.80 -0.49 2.64
CA ALA A 123 23.63 0.00 1.91
C ALA A 123 23.28 1.44 2.32
N GLY A 124 22.99 2.28 1.33
CA GLY A 124 22.73 3.70 1.54
C GLY A 124 23.91 4.38 2.25
N PRO A 125 23.70 5.07 3.39
CA PRO A 125 24.75 5.77 4.12
C PRO A 125 25.46 4.92 5.19
N TRP A 126 25.18 3.62 5.29
CA TRP A 126 25.64 2.79 6.41
C TRP A 126 26.47 1.59 5.95
N ALA A 127 27.39 1.17 6.84
CA ALA A 127 28.24 0.00 6.62
C ALA A 127 27.52 -1.31 6.99
N GLU A 128 28.02 -2.43 6.48
CA GLU A 128 27.61 -3.77 6.91
C GLU A 128 27.66 -3.92 8.44
N GLY A 129 26.72 -4.67 9.00
CA GLY A 129 26.59 -4.89 10.45
C GLY A 129 25.98 -3.72 11.22
N THR A 130 25.74 -2.56 10.59
CA THR A 130 25.06 -1.43 11.24
C THR A 130 23.66 -1.85 11.68
N ARG A 131 23.34 -1.59 12.95
CA ARG A 131 22.00 -1.75 13.49
C ARG A 131 21.12 -0.60 13.02
N VAL A 132 19.97 -0.93 12.46
CA VAL A 132 18.95 0.03 12.01
C VAL A 132 17.62 -0.25 12.72
N THR A 133 16.77 0.77 12.81
CA THR A 133 15.41 0.66 13.33
C THR A 133 14.42 0.68 12.17
N LEU A 134 13.54 -0.32 12.12
CA LEU A 134 12.48 -0.37 11.12
C LEU A 134 11.41 0.69 11.42
N ARG A 135 10.94 1.35 10.37
CA ARG A 135 9.90 2.38 10.42
C ARG A 135 8.59 1.90 9.81
N ALA A 136 8.67 1.21 8.69
CA ALA A 136 7.56 0.61 7.97
C ALA A 136 8.07 -0.45 7.00
N LEU A 137 7.20 -1.38 6.61
CA LEU A 137 7.38 -2.27 5.46
C LEU A 137 6.41 -1.82 4.37
N ALA A 138 6.94 -1.44 3.21
CA ALA A 138 6.16 -1.02 2.06
C ALA A 138 6.15 -2.13 1.02
N THR A 139 4.98 -2.44 0.47
CA THR A 139 4.84 -3.33 -0.69
C THR A 139 4.16 -2.59 -1.82
N VAL A 140 4.70 -2.67 -3.04
CA VAL A 140 4.09 -2.12 -4.26
C VAL A 140 4.21 -3.19 -5.34
N GLY A 141 3.08 -3.77 -5.76
CA GLY A 141 3.09 -4.98 -6.57
C GLY A 141 3.91 -6.09 -5.91
N ASP A 142 4.91 -6.61 -6.62
CA ASP A 142 5.81 -7.66 -6.12
C ASP A 142 7.02 -7.12 -5.35
N ARG A 143 7.22 -5.81 -5.34
CA ARG A 143 8.36 -5.19 -4.67
C ARG A 143 8.03 -4.94 -3.21
N THR A 144 8.96 -5.31 -2.33
CA THR A 144 8.85 -5.07 -0.90
C THR A 144 10.12 -4.38 -0.41
N GLU A 145 9.97 -3.34 0.41
CA GLU A 145 11.07 -2.55 0.96
C GLU A 145 10.77 -2.15 2.41
N TYR A 146 11.75 -2.29 3.29
CA TYR A 146 11.74 -1.69 4.62
C TYR A 146 12.19 -0.24 4.55
N ARG A 147 11.40 0.65 5.15
CA ARG A 147 11.86 1.99 5.54
C ARG A 147 12.60 1.85 6.87
N VAL A 148 13.86 2.28 6.91
CA VAL A 148 14.71 2.15 8.09
C VAL A 148 15.33 3.48 8.49
N GLU A 149 15.70 3.58 9.76
CA GLU A 149 16.36 4.75 10.36
C GLU A 149 17.59 4.33 11.17
N ALA A 150 18.69 5.07 11.04
CA ALA A 150 19.84 4.99 11.95
C ALA A 150 20.65 6.30 11.93
N GLY A 151 20.98 6.81 13.12
CA GLY A 151 21.77 8.04 13.27
C GLY A 151 21.11 9.28 12.61
N GLY A 152 19.78 9.38 12.67
CA GLY A 152 19.00 10.48 12.07
C GLY A 152 18.92 10.47 10.55
N ARG A 153 19.40 9.41 9.89
CA ARG A 153 19.27 9.19 8.44
C ARG A 153 18.21 8.14 8.16
N ASN A 154 17.57 8.22 6.99
CA ASN A 154 16.55 7.28 6.54
C ASN A 154 16.94 6.67 5.19
N ALA A 155 16.54 5.41 4.96
CA ALA A 155 16.64 4.77 3.64
C ALA A 155 15.52 3.75 3.40
N SER A 156 15.34 3.39 2.13
CA SER A 156 14.63 2.18 1.70
C SER A 156 15.64 1.06 1.52
N LEU A 157 15.35 -0.12 2.07
CA LEU A 157 16.17 -1.31 1.91
C LEU A 157 15.29 -2.51 1.59
N SER A 158 15.75 -3.38 0.70
CA SER A 158 15.04 -4.62 0.41
C SER A 158 15.24 -5.65 1.54
N PRO A 159 14.30 -6.60 1.74
CA PRO A 159 14.37 -7.61 2.80
C PRO A 159 15.69 -8.41 2.82
N GLU A 160 16.26 -8.72 1.66
CA GLU A 160 17.51 -9.48 1.53
C GLU A 160 18.74 -8.73 2.07
N GLN A 161 18.66 -7.40 2.21
CA GLN A 161 19.73 -6.58 2.79
C GLN A 161 19.70 -6.56 4.32
N LEU A 162 18.66 -7.12 4.93
CA LEU A 162 18.42 -7.04 6.38
C LEU A 162 18.39 -8.42 7.03
N GLU A 163 18.96 -8.49 8.22
CA GLU A 163 18.76 -9.56 9.19
C GLU A 163 17.89 -9.01 10.33
N LEU A 164 16.69 -9.55 10.51
CA LEU A 164 15.79 -9.13 11.58
C LEU A 164 16.28 -9.71 12.92
N GLU A 165 16.32 -8.88 13.96
CA GLU A 165 16.67 -9.29 15.34
C GLU A 165 15.45 -9.75 16.16
#